data_AF-A0AAV8UL84-F1
#
_entry.id   AF-A0AAV8UL84-F1
#
_cell.length_a   1.000
_cell.length_b   1.000
_cell.length_c   1.000
_cell.angle_alpha   90.00
_cell.angle_beta   90.00
_cell.angle_gamma   90.00
#
_symmetry.space_group_name_H-M   'P 1'
#
loop_
_entity.id
_entity.type
_entity.pdbx_description
1 polymer ?
#
loop_
_entity_poly.entity_id
_entity_poly.type
_entity_poly.pdbx_seq_one_letter_code
_entity_poly.pdbx_strand_id
1 'polypeptide(L)'
;MEEEVPEIKLVAFVNTASGGKNGEKFMEFMRRFLGKQFVFDLQKDKGAEKGLQIQDQRRGECDELRVLACGGDGTFSWVAGAIAKLSLERVVLLPVALGSGNDMSRALGWGHKYPGTARFAKLLEYVEKSGTTNLDVWGYHILCKPPFSSEGLVERSAIDVEERRIFCNYISVGVDAQVELKFNEARWENPNRFNSRVGNIAWHAAYGAKLSLRDGKVRRLDTFVESLFVNDHPVPVPENVQALMIMNIPSYAAGATPWGIPKEESDWRKGRVDDRQLEVMALINLNHFVRVKAAGRHALRLAQGEKVQLNLKEGADAVPVQADGEPWRQECGNVIVVELARQLPTVVGPQHKTNLKNHAKFEAATNVEKAQNHA
;
A
#
# COMPACT_ATOMS: atom_id res chain seq x y z
N MET A 1 39.01 10.61 18.99
CA MET A 1 37.65 11.11 18.70
C MET A 1 36.74 9.94 18.98
N GLU A 2 35.95 10.02 20.04
CA GLU A 2 34.86 9.05 20.22
C GLU A 2 33.89 9.30 19.05
N GLU A 3 33.66 8.29 18.20
CA GLU A 3 32.58 8.37 17.22
C GLU A 3 31.27 8.47 18.00
N GLU A 4 30.59 9.63 17.92
CA GLU A 4 29.25 9.79 18.47
C GLU A 4 28.35 8.72 17.87
N VAL A 5 27.83 7.84 18.72
CA VAL A 5 26.90 6.79 18.31
C VAL A 5 25.60 7.49 17.86
N PRO A 6 25.16 7.30 16.61
CA PRO A 6 23.93 7.92 16.10
C PRO A 6 22.74 7.65 17.01
N GLU A 7 22.00 8.70 17.38
CA GLU A 7 20.80 8.55 18.19
C GLU A 7 19.57 8.28 17.30
N ILE A 8 18.58 7.59 17.83
CA ILE A 8 17.29 7.38 17.16
C ILE A 8 16.34 8.49 17.61
N LYS A 9 15.90 9.34 16.68
CA LYS A 9 14.85 10.34 16.93
C LYS A 9 13.50 9.84 16.43
N LEU A 10 12.45 10.06 17.20
CA LEU A 10 11.12 9.52 16.92
C LEU A 10 10.11 10.64 16.65
N VAL A 11 9.32 10.51 15.58
CA VAL A 11 8.24 11.45 15.23
C VAL A 11 6.98 10.70 14.81
N ALA A 12 5.82 11.20 15.24
CA ALA A 12 4.52 10.63 14.89
C ALA A 12 3.70 11.55 13.99
N PHE A 13 3.21 11.00 12.88
CA PHE A 13 2.21 11.63 12.03
C PHE A 13 0.88 10.91 12.22
N VAL A 14 -0.11 11.64 12.73
CA VAL A 14 -1.40 11.08 13.10
C VAL A 14 -2.48 11.55 12.15
N ASN A 15 -3.17 10.61 11.50
CA ASN A 15 -4.40 10.89 10.79
C ASN A 15 -5.58 10.83 11.77
N THR A 16 -6.03 11.99 12.24
CA THR A 16 -7.09 12.11 13.25
C THR A 16 -8.46 11.57 12.79
N ALA A 17 -8.69 11.49 11.48
CA ALA A 17 -9.89 10.89 10.89
C ALA A 17 -9.89 9.34 10.92
N SER A 18 -8.74 8.71 11.19
CA SER A 18 -8.62 7.24 11.24
C SER A 18 -9.21 6.63 12.52
N GLY A 19 -9.54 5.33 12.47
CA GLY A 19 -9.94 4.56 13.66
C GLY A 19 -11.31 4.89 14.25
N GLY A 20 -12.19 5.50 13.46
CA GLY A 20 -13.54 5.88 13.90
C GLY A 20 -13.55 6.99 14.94
N LYS A 21 -12.85 8.09 14.66
CA LYS A 21 -12.64 9.25 15.55
C LYS A 21 -11.84 8.95 16.83
N ASN A 22 -11.17 7.81 16.91
CA ASN A 22 -10.17 7.56 17.98
C ASN A 22 -8.81 8.21 17.68
N GLY A 23 -8.59 8.71 16.46
CA GLY A 23 -7.34 9.38 16.07
C GLY A 23 -7.00 10.59 16.94
N GLU A 24 -7.99 11.39 17.36
CA GLU A 24 -7.78 12.52 18.27
C GLU A 24 -7.29 12.07 19.65
N LYS A 25 -7.97 11.09 20.26
CA LYS A 25 -7.56 10.50 21.55
C LYS A 25 -6.17 9.87 21.47
N PHE A 26 -5.88 9.21 20.35
CA PHE A 26 -4.56 8.66 20.09
C PHE A 26 -3.51 9.76 19.97
N MET A 27 -3.81 10.86 19.27
CA MET A 27 -2.92 12.00 19.16
C MET A 27 -2.62 12.64 20.52
N GLU A 28 -3.63 12.82 21.37
CA GLU A 28 -3.45 13.33 22.73
C GLU A 28 -2.52 12.44 23.56
N PHE A 29 -2.71 11.12 23.47
CA PHE A 29 -1.83 10.15 24.10
C PHE A 29 -0.38 10.29 23.59
N MET A 30 -0.19 10.34 22.26
CA MET A 30 1.13 10.50 21.65
C MET A 30 1.81 11.79 22.08
N ARG A 31 1.08 12.91 22.16
CA ARG A 31 1.62 14.21 22.59
C ARG A 31 2.05 14.21 24.04
N ARG A 32 1.36 13.47 24.92
CA ARG A 32 1.75 13.30 26.32
C ARG A 32 3.00 12.42 26.44
N PHE A 33 3.14 11.43 25.56
CA PHE A 33 4.23 10.47 25.63
C PHE A 33 5.52 10.97 24.96
N LEU A 34 5.45 11.44 23.71
CA LEU A 34 6.61 11.92 22.96
C LEU A 34 6.89 13.41 23.16
N GLY A 35 5.86 14.20 23.51
CA GLY A 35 5.92 15.66 23.50
C GLY A 35 5.25 16.25 22.26
N LYS A 36 4.63 17.44 22.43
CA LYS A 36 3.83 18.09 21.38
C LYS A 36 4.63 18.40 20.11
N GLN A 37 5.92 18.65 20.27
CA GLN A 37 6.84 19.03 19.20
C GLN A 37 7.24 17.87 18.27
N PHE A 38 6.87 16.63 18.61
CA PHE A 38 7.17 15.42 17.84
C PHE A 38 5.91 14.73 17.30
N VAL A 39 4.74 15.37 17.39
CA VAL A 39 3.46 14.78 16.98
C VAL A 39 2.67 15.75 16.10
N PHE A 40 2.50 15.38 14.84
CA PHE A 40 1.87 16.18 13.79
C PHE A 40 0.52 15.61 13.37
N ASP A 41 -0.42 16.47 13.00
CA ASP A 41 -1.76 16.06 12.55
C ASP A 41 -1.80 16.17 11.03
N LEU A 42 -1.85 15.04 10.33
CA LEU A 42 -1.82 15.00 8.87
C LEU A 42 -2.98 15.74 8.22
N GLN A 43 -4.16 15.74 8.86
CA GLN A 43 -5.34 16.41 8.33
C GLN A 43 -5.20 17.93 8.49
N LYS A 44 -4.85 18.37 9.70
CA LYS A 44 -4.72 19.80 10.01
C LYS A 44 -3.52 20.45 9.31
N ASP A 45 -2.39 19.74 9.27
CA ASP A 45 -1.14 20.22 8.69
C ASP A 45 -1.09 20.03 7.17
N LYS A 46 -2.12 19.37 6.58
CA LYS A 46 -2.26 19.09 5.14
C LYS A 46 -1.08 18.32 4.55
N GLY A 47 -0.51 17.39 5.32
CA GLY A 47 0.64 16.59 4.89
C GLY A 47 1.65 16.34 6.00
N ALA A 48 2.67 15.57 5.67
CA ALA A 48 3.76 15.24 6.59
C ALA A 48 4.99 16.15 6.39
N GLU A 49 5.07 16.86 5.26
CA GLU A 49 6.25 17.55 4.77
C GLU A 49 6.79 18.55 5.79
N LYS A 50 5.91 19.41 6.32
CA LYS A 50 6.27 20.41 7.32
C LYS A 50 6.88 19.76 8.57
N GLY A 51 6.25 18.69 9.08
CA GLY A 51 6.73 18.01 10.27
C GLY A 51 8.06 17.29 10.01
N LEU A 52 8.19 16.67 8.84
CA LEU A 52 9.41 15.97 8.42
C LEU A 52 10.58 16.94 8.32
N GLN A 53 10.42 18.08 7.64
CA GLN A 53 11.45 19.12 7.55
C GLN A 53 11.90 19.62 8.92
N ILE A 54 10.95 19.88 9.83
CA ILE A 54 11.27 20.34 11.19
C ILE A 54 12.09 19.31 11.96
N GLN A 55 11.75 18.02 11.86
CA GLN A 55 12.49 16.98 12.61
C GLN A 55 13.81 16.61 11.96
N ASP A 56 13.89 16.64 10.64
CA ASP A 56 15.12 16.44 9.88
C ASP A 56 16.17 17.49 10.25
N GLN A 57 15.77 18.76 10.37
CA GLN A 57 16.65 19.84 10.84
C GLN A 57 17.08 19.70 12.32
N ARG A 58 16.31 18.98 13.15
CA ARG A 58 16.54 18.88 14.60
C ARG A 58 17.38 17.68 15.00
N ARG A 59 17.35 16.59 14.22
CA ARG A 59 17.98 15.33 14.60
C ARG A 59 19.51 15.36 14.47
N GLY A 60 20.10 16.39 13.88
CA GLY A 60 21.55 16.41 13.65
C GLY A 60 21.93 15.52 12.47
N GLU A 61 23.13 15.73 11.94
CA GLU A 61 23.57 15.17 10.67
C GLU A 61 23.94 13.69 10.71
N CYS A 62 23.91 13.01 11.86
CA CYS A 62 24.24 11.58 11.96
C CYS A 62 23.05 10.71 12.36
N ASP A 63 22.01 11.29 12.93
CA ASP A 63 20.92 10.56 13.57
C ASP A 63 19.88 10.01 12.59
N GLU A 64 19.28 8.90 12.99
CA GLU A 64 18.19 8.26 12.28
C GLU A 64 16.85 8.83 12.75
N LEU A 65 15.95 9.15 11.81
CA LEU A 65 14.57 9.52 12.13
C LEU A 65 13.63 8.34 11.91
N ARG A 66 13.00 7.89 12.98
CA ARG A 66 11.92 6.92 12.94
C ARG A 66 10.58 7.63 12.89
N VAL A 67 9.80 7.31 11.87
CA VAL A 67 8.55 7.99 11.55
C VAL A 67 7.39 7.02 11.76
N LEU A 68 6.51 7.33 12.71
CA LEU A 68 5.25 6.57 12.90
C LEU A 68 4.15 7.14 12.00
N ALA A 69 3.75 6.38 10.98
CA ALA A 69 2.56 6.66 10.18
C ALA A 69 1.32 6.07 10.87
N CYS A 70 0.60 6.91 11.60
CA CYS A 70 -0.54 6.51 12.43
C CYS A 70 -1.86 6.68 11.69
N GLY A 71 -2.34 5.62 11.07
CA GLY A 71 -3.54 5.64 10.23
C GLY A 71 -3.85 4.30 9.58
N GLY A 72 -4.39 4.34 8.36
CA GLY A 72 -4.52 3.17 7.47
C GLY A 72 -3.44 3.15 6.39
N ASP A 73 -3.66 2.34 5.35
CA ASP A 73 -2.72 2.17 4.23
C ASP A 73 -2.42 3.50 3.50
N GLY A 74 -3.45 4.25 3.09
CA GLY A 74 -3.24 5.57 2.47
C GLY A 74 -2.50 6.58 3.36
N THR A 75 -2.59 6.46 4.68
CA THR A 75 -1.77 7.29 5.60
C THR A 75 -0.30 6.92 5.55
N PHE A 76 0.01 5.63 5.46
CA PHE A 76 1.37 5.15 5.27
C PHE A 76 1.94 5.65 3.95
N SER A 77 1.20 5.50 2.86
CA SER A 77 1.62 5.94 1.52
C SER A 77 1.78 7.46 1.42
N TRP A 78 0.92 8.25 2.09
CA TRP A 78 1.07 9.70 2.14
C TRP A 78 2.38 10.12 2.83
N VAL A 79 2.70 9.52 3.97
CA VAL A 79 3.96 9.82 4.68
C VAL A 79 5.17 9.35 3.86
N ALA A 80 5.10 8.17 3.24
CA ALA A 80 6.15 7.69 2.33
C ALA A 80 6.36 8.64 1.14
N GLY A 81 5.28 9.19 0.58
CA GLY A 81 5.32 10.16 -0.50
C GLY A 81 5.97 11.47 -0.09
N ALA A 82 5.67 11.96 1.11
CA ALA A 82 6.32 13.15 1.66
C ALA A 82 7.82 12.93 1.90
N ILE A 83 8.23 11.77 2.41
CA ILE A 83 9.65 11.39 2.55
C ILE A 83 10.33 11.36 1.18
N ALA A 84 9.67 10.78 0.18
CA ALA A 84 10.17 10.71 -1.19
C ALA A 84 10.34 12.10 -1.81
N LYS A 85 9.31 12.94 -1.71
CA LYS A 85 9.28 14.31 -2.23
C LYS A 85 10.37 15.19 -1.63
N LEU A 86 10.63 15.05 -0.34
CA LEU A 86 11.68 15.78 0.36
C LEU A 86 13.07 15.17 0.20
N SER A 87 13.18 14.01 -0.49
CA SER A 87 14.43 13.27 -0.68
C SER A 87 15.18 13.02 0.63
N LEU A 88 14.45 12.73 1.71
CA LEU A 88 15.08 12.51 3.02
C LEU A 88 15.82 11.18 3.05
N GLU A 89 16.98 11.20 3.69
CA GLU A 89 17.84 10.05 3.96
C GLU A 89 17.78 9.67 5.44
N ARG A 90 18.20 8.45 5.80
CA ARG A 90 18.17 7.92 7.19
C ARG A 90 16.83 8.11 7.88
N VAL A 91 15.76 7.93 7.11
CA VAL A 91 14.39 7.88 7.61
C VAL A 91 13.92 6.44 7.57
N VAL A 92 13.42 5.95 8.71
CA VAL A 92 12.81 4.62 8.82
C VAL A 92 11.33 4.78 9.10
N LEU A 93 10.48 4.20 8.27
CA LEU A 93 9.02 4.30 8.40
C LEU A 93 8.45 3.14 9.23
N LEU A 94 7.37 3.41 9.96
CA LEU A 94 6.67 2.44 10.80
C LEU A 94 5.15 2.60 10.63
N PRO A 95 4.40 1.53 10.32
CA PRO A 95 2.94 1.59 10.32
C PRO A 95 2.38 1.50 11.75
N VAL A 96 1.40 2.34 12.07
CA VAL A 96 0.55 2.16 13.26
C VAL A 96 -0.91 2.00 12.81
N ALA A 97 -1.37 0.74 12.85
CA ALA A 97 -2.65 0.29 12.30
C ALA A 97 -3.90 0.82 13.02
N LEU A 98 -4.31 2.04 12.68
CA LEU A 98 -5.54 2.68 13.14
C LEU A 98 -6.68 2.56 12.11
N GLY A 99 -6.39 2.23 10.85
CA GLY A 99 -7.37 2.08 9.77
C GLY A 99 -8.21 0.80 9.82
N SER A 100 -9.01 0.59 8.77
CA SER A 100 -9.83 -0.62 8.57
C SER A 100 -9.09 -1.71 7.78
N GLY A 101 -8.43 -1.31 6.68
CA GLY A 101 -7.61 -2.15 5.80
C GLY A 101 -6.38 -2.68 6.52
N ASN A 102 -5.37 -1.83 6.72
CA ASN A 102 -4.08 -2.07 7.38
C ASN A 102 -3.29 -3.24 6.76
N ASP A 103 -3.31 -3.36 5.44
CA ASP A 103 -2.63 -4.41 4.69
C ASP A 103 -1.10 -4.25 4.75
N MET A 104 -0.58 -3.02 4.68
CA MET A 104 0.85 -2.74 4.89
C MET A 104 1.33 -3.21 6.26
N SER A 105 0.56 -2.91 7.31
CA SER A 105 0.83 -3.38 8.67
C SER A 105 0.84 -4.90 8.77
N ARG A 106 -0.04 -5.61 8.06
CA ARG A 106 -0.02 -7.09 8.02
C ARG A 106 1.20 -7.61 7.29
N ALA A 107 1.52 -7.03 6.12
CA ALA A 107 2.65 -7.44 5.29
C ALA A 107 3.99 -7.31 6.04
N LEU A 108 4.13 -6.25 6.83
CA LEU A 108 5.30 -6.02 7.67
C LEU A 108 5.26 -6.78 9.00
N GLY A 109 4.21 -7.54 9.32
CA GLY A 109 4.13 -8.35 10.53
C GLY A 109 3.59 -7.64 11.79
N TRP A 110 3.18 -6.38 11.70
CA TRP A 110 2.56 -5.61 12.80
C TRP A 110 1.12 -6.01 13.10
N GLY A 111 0.51 -6.83 12.25
CA GLY A 111 -0.86 -7.30 12.38
C GLY A 111 -1.89 -6.28 11.93
N HIS A 112 -3.16 -6.52 12.26
CA HIS A 112 -4.29 -5.79 11.67
C HIS A 112 -4.77 -4.58 12.50
N LYS A 113 -4.27 -4.40 13.73
CA LYS A 113 -4.76 -3.39 14.66
C LYS A 113 -3.67 -2.99 15.65
N TYR A 114 -3.62 -1.69 15.95
CA TYR A 114 -2.81 -1.15 17.04
C TYR A 114 -3.13 -1.85 18.39
N PRO A 115 -2.11 -2.33 19.13
CA PRO A 115 -2.26 -3.11 20.37
C PRO A 115 -2.86 -2.34 21.56
N GLY A 116 -3.04 -1.02 21.44
CA GLY A 116 -3.52 -0.16 22.53
C GLY A 116 -2.41 0.54 23.30
N THR A 117 -2.77 1.63 23.97
CA THR A 117 -1.83 2.55 24.65
C THR A 117 -1.03 1.89 25.77
N ALA A 118 -1.62 0.92 26.48
CA ALA A 118 -0.96 0.19 27.56
C ALA A 118 0.30 -0.59 27.12
N ARG A 119 0.43 -0.90 25.82
CA ARG A 119 1.58 -1.62 25.26
C ARG A 119 2.52 -0.71 24.45
N PHE A 120 2.25 0.58 24.40
CA PHE A 120 2.99 1.50 23.55
C PHE A 120 4.47 1.60 23.93
N ALA A 121 4.79 1.68 25.23
CA ALA A 121 6.18 1.72 25.69
C ALA A 121 6.98 0.48 25.23
N LYS A 122 6.37 -0.72 25.30
CA LYS A 122 6.99 -1.96 24.78
C LYS A 122 7.12 -1.96 23.26
N LEU A 123 6.16 -1.36 22.56
CA LEU A 123 6.24 -1.17 21.12
C LEU A 123 7.44 -0.28 20.77
N LEU A 124 7.67 0.80 21.50
CA LEU A 124 8.82 1.68 21.26
C LEU A 124 10.15 1.01 21.57
N GLU A 125 10.25 0.29 22.68
CA GLU A 125 11.44 -0.50 23.01
C GLU A 125 11.74 -1.53 21.90
N TYR A 126 10.69 -2.19 21.39
CA TYR A 126 10.82 -3.08 20.24
C TYR A 126 11.29 -2.32 19.01
N VAL A 127 10.68 -1.17 18.70
CA VAL A 127 11.05 -0.34 17.56
C VAL A 127 12.55 -0.07 17.67
N GLU A 128 13.04 0.58 18.72
CA GLU A 128 14.46 0.92 18.92
C GLU A 128 15.43 -0.25 18.64
N LYS A 129 15.07 -1.48 19.01
CA LYS A 129 15.91 -2.68 18.86
C LYS A 129 15.68 -3.48 17.57
N SER A 130 14.59 -3.22 16.86
CA SER A 130 14.16 -4.03 15.72
C SER A 130 14.95 -3.73 14.44
N GLY A 131 15.13 -4.77 13.63
CA GLY A 131 15.71 -4.65 12.30
C GLY A 131 14.73 -3.98 11.31
N THR A 132 15.31 -3.49 10.22
CA THR A 132 14.58 -2.87 9.11
C THR A 132 14.57 -3.77 7.89
N THR A 133 13.56 -3.60 7.04
CA THR A 133 13.53 -4.09 5.66
C THR A 133 13.46 -2.89 4.71
N ASN A 134 13.86 -3.08 3.46
CA ASN A 134 13.82 -2.06 2.43
C ASN A 134 12.53 -2.20 1.62
N LEU A 135 11.45 -1.57 2.09
CA LEU A 135 10.17 -1.58 1.41
C LEU A 135 10.30 -0.95 0.02
N ASP A 136 9.91 -1.68 -1.01
CA ASP A 136 9.78 -1.16 -2.36
C ASP A 136 8.61 -0.17 -2.41
N VAL A 137 8.89 1.03 -2.89
CA VAL A 137 7.91 2.07 -3.15
C VAL A 137 7.85 2.28 -4.64
N TRP A 138 6.66 2.11 -5.21
CA TRP A 138 6.45 2.10 -6.64
C TRP A 138 5.90 3.43 -7.10
N GLY A 139 6.42 3.93 -8.22
CA GLY A 139 5.88 5.09 -8.90
C GLY A 139 4.98 4.66 -10.05
N TYR A 140 3.93 5.42 -10.30
CA TYR A 140 3.13 5.26 -11.50
C TYR A 140 2.87 6.58 -12.21
N HIS A 141 2.77 6.48 -13.53
CA HIS A 141 2.47 7.58 -14.43
C HIS A 141 1.32 7.20 -15.35
N ILE A 142 0.48 8.18 -15.65
CA ILE A 142 -0.61 8.05 -16.61
C ILE A 142 -0.24 8.90 -17.81
N LEU A 143 -0.07 8.26 -18.95
CA LEU A 143 0.35 8.89 -20.19
C LEU A 143 -0.77 8.78 -21.23
N CYS A 144 -0.87 9.79 -22.08
CA CYS A 144 -1.63 9.70 -23.32
C CYS A 144 -0.74 9.06 -24.37
N LYS A 145 -1.21 8.01 -25.05
CA LYS A 145 -0.62 7.63 -26.35
C LYS A 145 -0.77 8.84 -27.26
N PRO A 146 0.30 9.31 -27.93
CA PRO A 146 0.12 10.27 -29.00
C PRO A 146 -0.81 9.62 -30.05
N PRO A 147 -1.80 10.35 -30.58
CA PRO A 147 -2.58 9.84 -31.69
C PRO A 147 -1.61 9.47 -32.80
N PHE A 148 -1.70 8.23 -33.31
CA PHE A 148 -0.90 7.78 -34.44
C PHE A 148 -1.19 8.72 -35.63
N SER A 149 -0.26 9.61 -35.98
CA SER A 149 -0.25 10.24 -37.30
C SER A 149 0.62 9.38 -38.21
N SER A 150 0.04 8.94 -39.33
CA SER A 150 0.72 8.17 -40.38
C SER A 150 1.79 8.94 -41.15
N GLU A 151 2.21 10.11 -40.68
CA GLU A 151 3.29 10.90 -41.28
C GLU A 151 4.14 11.54 -40.18
N GLY A 152 5.46 11.28 -40.25
CA GLY A 152 6.56 12.13 -39.78
C GLY A 152 6.55 12.65 -38.34
N LEU A 153 7.45 12.10 -37.51
CA LEU A 153 8.08 12.73 -36.34
C LEU A 153 7.21 13.76 -35.60
N VAL A 154 6.26 13.29 -34.79
CA VAL A 154 5.72 14.14 -33.73
C VAL A 154 6.80 14.27 -32.65
N GLU A 155 7.27 15.51 -32.45
CA GLU A 155 8.14 15.89 -31.33
C GLU A 155 7.61 15.29 -30.03
N ARG A 156 8.54 14.82 -29.18
CA ARG A 156 8.28 14.27 -27.84
C ARG A 156 7.76 15.33 -26.84
N SER A 157 6.92 16.25 -27.28
CA SER A 157 6.51 17.45 -26.55
C SER A 157 4.99 17.62 -26.57
N ALA A 158 4.26 16.61 -26.09
CA ALA A 158 2.88 16.75 -25.63
C ALA A 158 2.47 15.59 -24.70
N ILE A 159 3.41 15.09 -23.88
CA ILE A 159 3.05 14.21 -22.78
C ILE A 159 2.71 15.13 -21.61
N ASP A 160 1.42 15.39 -21.39
CA ASP A 160 0.96 15.82 -20.07
C ASP A 160 1.28 14.66 -19.11
N VAL A 161 2.51 14.64 -18.60
CA VAL A 161 2.91 13.71 -17.55
C VAL A 161 2.17 14.21 -16.31
N GLU A 162 1.08 13.56 -15.93
CA GLU A 162 0.58 13.70 -14.56
C GLU A 162 1.75 13.46 -13.60
N GLU A 163 1.87 14.33 -12.58
CA GLU A 163 2.91 14.25 -11.55
C GLU A 163 3.09 12.79 -11.09
N ARG A 164 4.34 12.29 -11.06
CA ARG A 164 4.66 10.91 -10.63
C ARG A 164 3.98 10.63 -9.29
N ARG A 165 2.95 9.79 -9.30
CA ARG A 165 2.30 9.33 -8.06
C ARG A 165 3.02 8.10 -7.56
N ILE A 166 2.90 7.82 -6.27
CA ILE A 166 3.47 6.61 -5.68
C ILE A 166 2.39 5.75 -5.04
N PHE A 167 2.67 4.47 -4.91
CA PHE A 167 1.93 3.54 -4.07
C PHE A 167 2.89 2.60 -3.34
N CYS A 168 2.45 2.11 -2.19
CA CYS A 168 3.20 1.20 -1.35
C CYS A 168 2.56 -0.19 -1.29
N ASN A 169 1.27 -0.34 -1.58
CA ASN A 169 0.60 -1.63 -1.48
C ASN A 169 0.27 -2.21 -2.85
N TYR A 170 -0.63 -1.56 -3.60
CA TYR A 170 -1.14 -2.12 -4.84
C TYR A 170 -1.94 -1.11 -5.67
N ILE A 171 -1.95 -1.35 -6.99
CA ILE A 171 -2.88 -0.74 -7.96
C ILE A 171 -3.83 -1.82 -8.47
N SER A 172 -5.10 -1.50 -8.64
CA SER A 172 -6.05 -2.39 -9.34
C SER A 172 -6.92 -1.63 -10.32
N VAL A 173 -7.35 -2.33 -11.37
CA VAL A 173 -8.23 -1.83 -12.45
C VAL A 173 -9.39 -2.78 -12.61
N GLY A 174 -10.61 -2.24 -12.79
CA GLY A 174 -11.81 -3.03 -13.08
C GLY A 174 -12.75 -3.20 -11.88
N VAL A 175 -13.38 -4.36 -11.75
CA VAL A 175 -14.50 -4.55 -10.81
C VAL A 175 -14.12 -4.33 -9.35
N ASP A 176 -12.89 -4.66 -8.96
CA ASP A 176 -12.39 -4.40 -7.61
C ASP A 176 -12.29 -2.89 -7.32
N ALA A 177 -11.57 -2.15 -8.18
CA ALA A 177 -11.51 -0.70 -8.09
C ALA A 177 -12.89 -0.05 -8.15
N GLN A 178 -13.85 -0.66 -8.86
CA GLN A 178 -15.23 -0.19 -8.89
C GLN A 178 -15.96 -0.34 -7.55
N VAL A 179 -15.65 -1.37 -6.75
CA VAL A 179 -16.16 -1.50 -5.37
C VAL A 179 -15.59 -0.38 -4.52
N GLU A 180 -14.27 -0.16 -4.59
CA GLU A 180 -13.57 0.88 -3.82
C GLU A 180 -14.10 2.28 -4.17
N LEU A 181 -14.30 2.55 -5.46
CA LEU A 181 -14.85 3.81 -5.96
C LEU A 181 -16.24 4.09 -5.39
N LYS A 182 -17.18 3.14 -5.49
CA LYS A 182 -18.54 3.33 -4.97
C LYS A 182 -18.59 3.47 -3.45
N PHE A 183 -17.73 2.74 -2.75
CA PHE A 183 -17.59 2.86 -1.31
C PHE A 183 -17.10 4.26 -0.91
N ASN A 184 -16.07 4.78 -1.58
CA ASN A 184 -15.52 6.10 -1.29
C ASN A 184 -16.45 7.24 -1.72
N GLU A 185 -17.10 7.16 -2.89
CA GLU A 185 -18.14 8.13 -3.32
C GLU A 185 -19.21 8.28 -2.22
N ALA A 186 -19.76 7.17 -1.74
CA ALA A 186 -20.75 7.19 -0.66
C ALA A 186 -20.21 7.72 0.66
N ARG A 187 -18.93 7.46 0.95
CA ARG A 187 -18.24 7.95 2.14
C ARG A 187 -18.00 9.46 2.09
N TRP A 188 -17.63 10.00 0.93
CA TRP A 188 -17.45 11.44 0.73
C TRP A 188 -18.78 12.17 0.79
N GLU A 189 -19.85 11.59 0.24
CA GLU A 189 -21.21 12.14 0.32
C GLU A 189 -21.78 12.09 1.75
N ASN A 190 -21.45 11.06 2.54
CA ASN A 190 -22.03 10.84 3.86
C ASN A 190 -21.00 10.55 4.97
N PRO A 191 -20.02 11.43 5.25
CA PRO A 191 -18.89 11.11 6.15
C PRO A 191 -19.33 10.65 7.56
N ASN A 192 -20.44 11.20 8.05
CA ASN A 192 -21.01 10.86 9.36
C ASN A 192 -21.47 9.40 9.48
N ARG A 193 -21.80 8.72 8.38
CA ARG A 193 -22.21 7.30 8.36
C ARG A 193 -21.02 6.34 8.36
N PHE A 194 -19.83 6.82 7.99
CA PHE A 194 -18.61 6.01 7.82
C PHE A 194 -17.59 6.27 8.94
N ASN A 195 -18.10 6.35 10.17
CA ASN A 195 -17.34 6.75 11.35
C ASN A 195 -16.89 5.58 12.23
N SER A 196 -17.08 4.33 11.80
CA SER A 196 -16.70 3.15 12.57
C SER A 196 -15.94 2.15 11.71
N ARG A 197 -14.89 1.54 12.27
CA ARG A 197 -14.09 0.55 11.55
C ARG A 197 -14.92 -0.65 11.08
N VAL A 198 -15.73 -1.21 11.97
CA VAL A 198 -16.59 -2.36 11.67
C VAL A 198 -17.67 -1.99 10.64
N GLY A 199 -18.30 -0.82 10.80
CA GLY A 199 -19.28 -0.33 9.84
C GLY A 199 -18.68 -0.10 8.46
N ASN A 200 -17.47 0.45 8.36
CA ASN A 200 -16.80 0.66 7.08
C ASN A 200 -16.49 -0.67 6.37
N ILE A 201 -16.03 -1.69 7.11
CA ILE A 201 -15.84 -3.04 6.56
C ILE A 201 -17.17 -3.61 6.04
N ALA A 202 -18.26 -3.44 6.81
CA ALA A 202 -19.58 -3.93 6.42
C ALA A 202 -20.12 -3.21 5.16
N TRP A 203 -19.97 -1.89 5.08
CA TRP A 203 -20.35 -1.11 3.90
C TRP A 203 -19.58 -1.56 2.66
N HIS A 204 -18.25 -1.71 2.77
CA HIS A 204 -17.41 -2.18 1.65
C HIS A 204 -17.89 -3.54 1.14
N ALA A 205 -18.13 -4.49 2.05
CA ALA A 205 -18.68 -5.80 1.72
C ALA A 205 -20.07 -5.72 1.06
N ALA A 206 -20.94 -4.81 1.52
CA ALA A 206 -22.26 -4.61 0.94
C ALA A 206 -22.20 -4.06 -0.50
N TYR A 207 -21.28 -3.12 -0.79
CA TYR A 207 -21.05 -2.62 -2.15
C TYR A 207 -20.51 -3.71 -3.07
N GLY A 208 -19.59 -4.55 -2.56
CA GLY A 208 -19.12 -5.75 -3.25
C GLY A 208 -20.27 -6.69 -3.61
N ALA A 209 -21.09 -7.08 -2.63
CA ALA A 209 -22.24 -7.96 -2.86
C ALA A 209 -23.24 -7.38 -3.86
N LYS A 210 -23.54 -6.07 -3.78
CA LYS A 210 -24.43 -5.39 -4.73
C LYS A 210 -23.89 -5.40 -6.17
N LEU A 211 -22.58 -5.32 -6.34
CA LEU A 211 -21.93 -5.45 -7.64
C LEU A 211 -21.93 -6.90 -8.15
N SER A 212 -21.65 -7.88 -7.28
CA SER A 212 -21.73 -9.31 -7.63
C SER A 212 -23.12 -9.74 -8.10
N LEU A 213 -24.18 -9.24 -7.47
CA LEU A 213 -25.57 -9.50 -7.90
C LEU A 213 -25.91 -8.89 -9.27
N ARG A 214 -25.05 -8.01 -9.80
CA ARG A 214 -25.16 -7.45 -11.15
C ARG A 214 -24.20 -8.14 -12.13
N ASP A 215 -23.73 -9.36 -11.82
CA ASP A 215 -22.94 -10.22 -12.71
C ASP A 215 -23.59 -10.21 -14.11
N GLY A 216 -22.87 -9.69 -15.12
CA GLY A 216 -23.36 -9.44 -16.48
C GLY A 216 -23.45 -7.97 -16.89
N LYS A 217 -23.49 -7.01 -15.94
CA LYS A 217 -23.36 -5.56 -16.21
C LYS A 217 -21.97 -5.00 -15.87
N VAL A 218 -21.12 -5.80 -15.24
CA VAL A 218 -19.74 -5.44 -14.92
C VAL A 218 -18.89 -5.63 -16.18
N ARG A 219 -18.15 -4.59 -16.58
CA ARG A 219 -17.26 -4.63 -17.74
C ARG A 219 -16.15 -5.66 -17.51
N ARG A 220 -15.91 -6.51 -18.49
CA ARG A 220 -14.74 -7.39 -18.56
C ARG A 220 -13.52 -6.57 -18.98
N LEU A 221 -12.32 -7.01 -18.58
CA LEU A 221 -11.09 -6.29 -18.90
C LEU A 221 -10.86 -6.16 -20.40
N ASP A 222 -11.15 -7.19 -21.19
CA ASP A 222 -10.98 -7.19 -22.65
C ASP A 222 -11.79 -6.09 -23.36
N THR A 223 -12.81 -5.52 -22.70
CA THR A 223 -13.59 -4.41 -23.25
C THR A 223 -12.88 -3.05 -23.16
N PHE A 224 -11.80 -2.92 -22.37
CA PHE A 224 -11.12 -1.66 -22.15
C PHE A 224 -9.60 -1.74 -21.94
N VAL A 225 -9.05 -2.92 -21.70
CA VAL A 225 -7.61 -3.20 -21.72
C VAL A 225 -7.24 -3.61 -23.14
N GLU A 226 -6.27 -2.92 -23.71
CA GLU A 226 -5.72 -3.21 -25.04
C GLU A 226 -4.56 -4.22 -24.92
N SER A 227 -3.64 -3.98 -24.01
CA SER A 227 -2.44 -4.81 -23.84
C SER A 227 -1.81 -4.61 -22.47
N LEU A 228 -1.12 -5.64 -21.98
CA LEU A 228 -0.34 -5.63 -20.76
C LEU A 228 1.10 -6.06 -21.09
N PHE A 229 2.07 -5.31 -20.57
CA PHE A 229 3.49 -5.67 -20.65
C PHE A 229 4.08 -5.73 -19.25
N VAL A 230 4.95 -6.71 -19.01
CA VAL A 230 5.77 -6.82 -17.80
C VAL A 230 7.21 -7.02 -18.22
N ASN A 231 8.12 -6.17 -17.72
CA ASN A 231 9.51 -6.09 -18.16
C ASN A 231 9.61 -5.98 -19.70
N ASP A 232 8.77 -5.15 -20.30
CA ASP A 232 8.66 -4.94 -21.76
C ASP A 232 8.25 -6.20 -22.57
N HIS A 233 7.90 -7.31 -21.91
CA HIS A 233 7.35 -8.51 -22.54
C HIS A 233 5.82 -8.53 -22.50
N PRO A 234 5.12 -8.87 -23.59
CA PRO A 234 3.67 -8.94 -23.60
C PRO A 234 3.17 -10.07 -22.70
N VAL A 235 2.18 -9.76 -21.87
CA VAL A 235 1.53 -10.72 -20.95
C VAL A 235 0.08 -10.91 -21.37
N PRO A 236 -0.35 -12.14 -21.73
CA PRO A 236 -1.73 -12.37 -22.14
C PRO A 236 -2.69 -12.21 -20.94
N VAL A 237 -3.72 -11.39 -21.13
CA VAL A 237 -4.81 -11.21 -20.16
C VAL A 237 -5.99 -12.09 -20.58
N PRO A 238 -6.49 -13.00 -19.73
CA PRO A 238 -7.62 -13.86 -20.08
C PRO A 238 -8.90 -13.06 -20.41
N GLU A 239 -9.70 -13.50 -21.38
CA GLU A 239 -10.88 -12.77 -21.85
C GLU A 239 -12.06 -12.71 -20.85
N ASN A 240 -12.04 -13.55 -19.81
CA ASN A 240 -13.13 -13.70 -18.86
C ASN A 240 -12.82 -13.09 -17.49
N VAL A 241 -11.82 -12.21 -17.39
CA VAL A 241 -11.49 -11.51 -16.14
C VAL A 241 -12.12 -10.13 -16.07
N GLN A 242 -12.42 -9.70 -14.84
CA GLN A 242 -13.07 -8.42 -14.55
C GLN A 242 -12.19 -7.48 -13.73
N ALA A 243 -11.08 -7.94 -13.16
CA ALA A 243 -10.10 -7.06 -12.51
C ALA A 243 -8.67 -7.51 -12.75
N LEU A 244 -7.78 -6.54 -12.90
CA LEU A 244 -6.32 -6.69 -12.91
C LEU A 244 -5.78 -6.08 -11.62
N MET A 245 -4.82 -6.74 -10.99
CA MET A 245 -4.17 -6.30 -9.75
C MET A 245 -2.66 -6.34 -9.96
N ILE A 246 -1.99 -5.25 -9.59
CA ILE A 246 -0.55 -5.07 -9.57
C ILE A 246 -0.17 -4.84 -8.11
N MET A 247 0.46 -5.82 -7.49
CA MET A 247 0.74 -5.80 -6.05
C MET A 247 2.23 -5.65 -5.75
N ASN A 248 2.53 -4.92 -4.68
CA ASN A 248 3.84 -4.83 -4.04
C ASN A 248 3.90 -5.62 -2.72
N ILE A 249 2.76 -5.83 -2.07
CA ILE A 249 2.72 -6.51 -0.77
C ILE A 249 1.84 -7.77 -0.83
N PRO A 250 2.14 -8.80 -0.02
CA PRO A 250 1.37 -10.05 -0.04
C PRO A 250 -0.04 -9.93 0.56
N SER A 251 -0.36 -8.82 1.24
CA SER A 251 -1.66 -8.59 1.90
C SER A 251 -2.55 -7.69 1.05
N TYR A 252 -3.81 -8.06 0.92
CA TYR A 252 -4.77 -7.34 0.08
C TYR A 252 -6.17 -7.31 0.71
N ALA A 253 -6.89 -6.20 0.57
CA ALA A 253 -8.30 -6.08 0.93
C ALA A 253 -8.62 -6.63 2.33
N ALA A 254 -7.88 -6.11 3.31
CA ALA A 254 -7.93 -6.44 4.74
C ALA A 254 -7.42 -7.84 5.11
N GLY A 255 -6.39 -8.34 4.42
CA GLY A 255 -5.64 -9.54 4.80
C GLY A 255 -5.83 -10.78 3.92
N ALA A 256 -6.47 -10.66 2.76
CA ALA A 256 -6.41 -11.71 1.75
C ALA A 256 -5.00 -11.81 1.16
N THR A 257 -4.63 -13.00 0.69
CA THR A 257 -3.31 -13.29 0.11
C THR A 257 -3.48 -13.79 -1.33
N PRO A 258 -3.91 -12.92 -2.28
CA PRO A 258 -4.35 -13.35 -3.60
C PRO A 258 -3.23 -13.98 -4.43
N TRP A 259 -1.97 -13.62 -4.21
CA TRP A 259 -0.83 -14.30 -4.84
C TRP A 259 -0.61 -15.71 -4.30
N GLY A 260 -0.96 -15.96 -3.03
CA GLY A 260 -0.71 -17.22 -2.33
C GLY A 260 0.78 -17.56 -2.20
N ILE A 261 1.06 -18.84 -1.95
CA ILE A 261 2.40 -19.40 -1.94
C ILE A 261 2.55 -20.21 -3.23
N PRO A 262 3.43 -19.83 -4.16
CA PRO A 262 3.71 -20.66 -5.32
C PRO A 262 4.30 -22.01 -4.94
N LYS A 263 4.12 -23.01 -5.82
CA LYS A 263 4.75 -24.32 -5.64
C LYS A 263 6.25 -24.20 -5.94
N GLU A 264 7.07 -25.03 -5.30
CA GLU A 264 8.54 -25.01 -5.51
C GLU A 264 8.93 -25.22 -6.98
N GLU A 265 8.16 -26.02 -7.72
CA GLU A 265 8.38 -26.32 -9.13
C GLU A 265 7.89 -25.22 -10.09
N SER A 266 7.26 -24.16 -9.59
CA SER A 266 6.76 -23.08 -10.45
C SER A 266 7.79 -21.98 -10.64
N ASP A 267 7.74 -21.29 -11.78
CA ASP A 267 8.60 -20.14 -12.09
C ASP A 267 8.31 -18.90 -11.21
N TRP A 268 7.24 -18.96 -10.40
CA TRP A 268 6.80 -17.85 -9.56
C TRP A 268 7.52 -17.81 -8.21
N ARG A 269 7.95 -16.62 -7.82
CA ARG A 269 8.50 -16.37 -6.49
C ARG A 269 7.40 -16.00 -5.51
N LYS A 270 7.61 -16.32 -4.23
CA LYS A 270 6.74 -15.81 -3.16
C LYS A 270 6.89 -14.29 -3.09
N GLY A 271 5.78 -13.56 -3.19
CA GLY A 271 5.80 -12.09 -3.10
C GLY A 271 6.34 -11.60 -1.76
N ARG A 272 7.16 -10.56 -1.84
CA ARG A 272 7.80 -9.89 -0.71
C ARG A 272 7.66 -8.39 -0.87
N VAL A 273 7.96 -7.66 0.20
CA VAL A 273 7.87 -6.19 0.19
C VAL A 273 9.16 -5.52 -0.26
N ASP A 274 10.23 -6.31 -0.49
CA ASP A 274 11.62 -5.86 -0.59
C ASP A 274 12.42 -6.59 -1.69
N ASP A 275 11.73 -7.22 -2.65
CA ASP A 275 12.35 -8.02 -3.72
C ASP A 275 12.37 -7.33 -5.10
N ARG A 276 11.88 -6.09 -5.17
CA ARG A 276 11.75 -5.28 -6.38
C ARG A 276 10.88 -5.93 -7.45
N GLN A 277 9.98 -6.83 -7.06
CA GLN A 277 9.07 -7.49 -7.98
C GLN A 277 7.63 -7.07 -7.68
N LEU A 278 6.86 -6.84 -8.74
CA LEU A 278 5.42 -6.69 -8.67
C LEU A 278 4.75 -8.00 -9.03
N GLU A 279 3.78 -8.42 -8.23
CA GLU A 279 2.88 -9.52 -8.60
C GLU A 279 1.73 -8.99 -9.46
N VAL A 280 1.69 -9.43 -10.72
CA VAL A 280 0.61 -9.09 -11.66
C VAL A 280 -0.35 -10.28 -11.78
N MET A 281 -1.62 -10.05 -11.46
CA MET A 281 -2.63 -11.10 -11.41
C MET A 281 -4.02 -10.59 -11.76
N ALA A 282 -4.94 -11.51 -12.05
CA ALA A 282 -6.31 -11.18 -12.43
C ALA A 282 -7.38 -11.93 -11.62
N LEU A 283 -8.54 -11.28 -11.48
CA LEU A 283 -9.74 -11.87 -10.91
C LEU A 283 -10.79 -12.07 -11.99
N ILE A 284 -11.34 -13.30 -12.06
CA ILE A 284 -12.46 -13.63 -12.93
C ILE A 284 -13.66 -12.71 -12.63
N ASN A 285 -14.02 -12.59 -11.35
CA ASN A 285 -15.09 -11.73 -10.85
C ASN A 285 -15.01 -11.59 -9.32
N LEU A 286 -15.95 -10.86 -8.71
CA LEU A 286 -16.01 -10.70 -7.25
C LEU A 286 -16.30 -12.01 -6.51
N ASN A 287 -17.03 -12.95 -7.12
CA ASN A 287 -17.25 -14.28 -6.54
C ASN A 287 -15.95 -15.10 -6.46
N HIS A 288 -15.07 -14.95 -7.46
CA HIS A 288 -13.73 -15.50 -7.42
C HIS A 288 -12.91 -14.89 -6.28
N PHE A 289 -12.98 -13.57 -6.09
CA PHE A 289 -12.32 -12.89 -4.98
C PHE A 289 -12.81 -13.38 -3.60
N VAL A 290 -14.12 -13.59 -3.43
CA VAL A 290 -14.67 -14.18 -2.20
C VAL A 290 -14.05 -15.56 -1.92
N ARG A 291 -13.87 -16.40 -2.94
CA ARG A 291 -13.20 -17.71 -2.81
C ARG A 291 -11.71 -17.58 -2.49
N VAL A 292 -11.02 -16.60 -3.06
CA VAL A 292 -9.62 -16.28 -2.71
C VAL A 292 -9.52 -15.97 -1.23
N LYS A 293 -10.41 -15.11 -0.71
CA LYS A 293 -10.41 -14.70 0.69
C LYS A 293 -10.85 -15.81 1.66
N ALA A 294 -11.84 -16.62 1.30
CA ALA A 294 -12.49 -17.58 2.21
C ALA A 294 -11.97 -19.02 2.12
N ALA A 295 -11.49 -19.45 0.95
CA ALA A 295 -11.16 -20.85 0.67
C ALA A 295 -9.66 -21.08 0.40
N GLY A 296 -8.80 -20.11 0.72
CA GLY A 296 -7.35 -20.20 0.49
C GLY A 296 -6.97 -20.38 -0.98
N ARG A 297 -7.87 -20.02 -1.91
CA ARG A 297 -7.56 -19.99 -3.35
C ARG A 297 -6.69 -18.76 -3.65
N HIS A 298 -6.03 -18.78 -4.80
CA HIS A 298 -5.27 -17.65 -5.30
C HIS A 298 -5.96 -17.05 -6.53
N ALA A 299 -5.63 -15.79 -6.85
CA ALA A 299 -5.99 -15.17 -8.11
C ALA A 299 -5.25 -15.85 -9.28
N LEU A 300 -5.60 -15.47 -10.51
CA LEU A 300 -4.89 -15.94 -11.69
C LEU A 300 -3.55 -15.21 -11.78
N ARG A 301 -2.44 -15.88 -11.49
CA ARG A 301 -1.10 -15.31 -11.64
C ARG A 301 -0.81 -15.10 -13.13
N LEU A 302 -0.41 -13.89 -13.51
CA LEU A 302 -0.12 -13.55 -14.89
C LEU A 302 1.38 -13.33 -15.12
N ALA A 303 2.03 -12.58 -14.23
CA ALA A 303 3.45 -12.26 -14.34
C ALA A 303 4.04 -11.79 -12.99
N GLN A 304 5.37 -11.76 -12.92
CA GLN A 304 6.16 -11.05 -11.92
C GLN A 304 7.23 -10.23 -12.64
N GLY A 305 7.46 -8.99 -12.22
CA GLY A 305 8.48 -8.14 -12.84
C GLY A 305 8.67 -6.79 -12.17
N GLU A 306 9.65 -6.04 -12.66
CA GLU A 306 10.12 -4.76 -12.12
C GLU A 306 9.48 -3.55 -12.83
N LYS A 307 8.78 -3.79 -13.93
CA LYS A 307 8.10 -2.77 -14.71
C LYS A 307 6.80 -3.33 -15.25
N VAL A 308 5.71 -2.59 -15.08
CA VAL A 308 4.39 -2.95 -15.62
C VAL A 308 3.87 -1.81 -16.47
N GLN A 309 3.45 -2.11 -17.70
CA GLN A 309 2.77 -1.16 -18.56
C GLN A 309 1.41 -1.72 -18.96
N LEU A 310 0.35 -1.01 -18.57
CA LEU A 310 -1.03 -1.31 -18.92
C LEU A 310 -1.53 -0.29 -19.94
N ASN A 311 -1.85 -0.75 -21.15
CA ASN A 311 -2.49 0.08 -22.16
C ASN A 311 -4.00 -0.16 -22.14
N LEU A 312 -4.76 0.91 -22.00
CA LEU A 312 -6.20 0.96 -22.17
C LEU A 312 -6.53 1.25 -23.64
N LYS A 313 -7.67 0.74 -24.10
CA LYS A 313 -8.20 1.00 -25.44
C LYS A 313 -8.52 2.47 -25.61
N GLU A 314 -8.36 2.98 -26.83
CA GLU A 314 -8.84 4.32 -27.18
C GLU A 314 -10.37 4.40 -26.99
N GLY A 315 -10.85 5.51 -26.40
CA GLY A 315 -12.26 5.67 -26.02
C GLY A 315 -12.72 4.85 -24.81
N ALA A 316 -11.79 4.23 -24.06
CA ALA A 316 -12.11 3.59 -22.80
C ALA A 316 -12.35 4.65 -21.70
N ASP A 317 -13.57 5.20 -21.66
CA ASP A 317 -13.91 6.23 -20.68
C ASP A 317 -14.31 5.63 -19.32
N ALA A 318 -14.02 6.41 -18.27
CA ALA A 318 -14.38 6.16 -16.88
C ALA A 318 -13.98 4.76 -16.38
N VAL A 319 -12.77 4.31 -16.75
CA VAL A 319 -12.23 3.04 -16.28
C VAL A 319 -11.95 3.16 -14.77
N PRO A 320 -12.54 2.31 -13.91
CA PRO A 320 -12.30 2.38 -12.47
C PRO A 320 -10.89 1.88 -12.16
N VAL A 321 -10.12 2.73 -11.48
CA VAL A 321 -8.77 2.42 -11.00
C VAL A 321 -8.69 2.79 -9.52
N GLN A 322 -7.88 2.08 -8.74
CA GLN A 322 -7.50 2.50 -7.40
C GLN A 322 -6.04 2.22 -7.12
N ALA A 323 -5.44 3.02 -6.25
CA ALA A 323 -4.10 2.82 -5.70
C ALA A 323 -4.16 2.97 -4.18
N ASP A 324 -3.70 1.97 -3.44
CA ASP A 324 -3.68 1.96 -1.96
C ASP A 324 -5.01 2.34 -1.26
N GLY A 325 -6.14 2.05 -1.91
CA GLY A 325 -7.47 2.39 -1.42
C GLY A 325 -7.99 3.78 -1.81
N GLU A 326 -7.24 4.55 -2.62
CA GLU A 326 -7.68 5.81 -3.22
C GLU A 326 -8.16 5.56 -4.67
N PRO A 327 -9.48 5.56 -4.93
CA PRO A 327 -10.04 5.25 -6.23
C PRO A 327 -10.26 6.49 -7.10
N TRP A 328 -10.18 6.33 -8.42
CA TRP A 328 -10.58 7.34 -9.40
C TRP A 328 -11.21 6.72 -10.65
N ARG A 329 -11.82 7.58 -11.46
CA ARG A 329 -12.28 7.25 -12.81
C ARG A 329 -11.20 7.72 -13.77
N GLN A 330 -10.60 6.78 -14.49
CA GLN A 330 -9.62 7.07 -15.50
C GLN A 330 -10.36 7.56 -16.76
N GLU A 331 -10.23 8.85 -17.05
CA GLU A 331 -10.89 9.55 -18.16
C GLU A 331 -9.88 9.96 -19.25
N CYS A 332 -8.72 10.51 -18.87
CA CYS A 332 -7.71 11.01 -19.81
C CYS A 332 -6.37 10.31 -19.61
N GLY A 333 -5.78 9.81 -20.70
CA GLY A 333 -4.59 8.98 -20.65
C GLY A 333 -4.96 7.49 -20.66
N ASN A 334 -4.25 6.74 -21.47
CA ASN A 334 -4.54 5.35 -21.77
C ASN A 334 -3.32 4.43 -21.57
N VAL A 335 -2.24 4.93 -20.97
CA VAL A 335 -1.09 4.11 -20.62
C VAL A 335 -0.76 4.35 -19.16
N ILE A 336 -0.87 3.30 -18.33
CA ILE A 336 -0.43 3.32 -16.94
C ILE A 336 0.91 2.58 -16.89
N VAL A 337 1.97 3.30 -16.54
CA VAL A 337 3.32 2.74 -16.36
C VAL A 337 3.63 2.69 -14.87
N VAL A 338 4.12 1.56 -14.39
CA VAL A 338 4.54 1.34 -13.00
C VAL A 338 5.99 0.89 -12.99
N GLU A 339 6.81 1.57 -12.20
CA GLU A 339 8.25 1.32 -12.05
C GLU A 339 8.71 1.64 -10.63
N LEU A 340 9.79 1.01 -10.18
CA LEU A 340 10.35 1.28 -8.85
C LEU A 340 10.69 2.77 -8.74
N ALA A 341 10.15 3.43 -7.70
CA ALA A 341 10.51 4.81 -7.39
C ALA A 341 11.71 4.84 -6.45
N ARG A 342 11.66 4.09 -5.36
CA ARG A 342 12.75 3.94 -4.40
C ARG A 342 12.49 2.77 -3.47
N GLN A 343 13.50 2.42 -2.68
CA GLN A 343 13.30 1.65 -1.46
C GLN A 343 13.28 2.57 -0.24
N LEU A 344 12.45 2.23 0.75
CA LEU A 344 12.31 2.96 2.00
C LEU A 344 12.54 2.02 3.20
N PRO A 345 13.56 2.28 4.03
CA PRO A 345 13.76 1.55 5.26
C PRO A 345 12.49 1.56 6.11
N THR A 346 12.02 0.39 6.51
CA THR A 346 10.77 0.21 7.23
C THR A 346 10.96 -0.81 8.34
N VAL A 347 10.40 -0.54 9.50
CA VAL A 347 10.53 -1.44 10.65
C VAL A 347 9.70 -2.71 10.44
N VAL A 348 10.35 -3.87 10.54
CA VAL A 348 9.65 -5.16 10.53
C VAL A 348 8.98 -5.37 11.88
N GLY A 349 7.72 -5.80 11.86
CA GLY A 349 6.93 -6.09 13.05
C GLY A 349 7.36 -7.39 13.74
N PRO A 350 6.97 -7.56 15.02
CA PRO A 350 7.31 -8.76 15.77
C PRO A 350 6.67 -9.99 15.12
N GLN A 351 7.47 -10.99 14.74
CA GLN A 351 6.96 -12.23 14.17
C GLN A 351 5.97 -12.89 15.14
N HIS A 352 4.69 -12.94 14.75
CA HIS A 352 3.67 -13.66 15.49
C HIS A 352 3.91 -15.17 15.33
N LYS A 353 4.36 -15.87 16.38
CA LYS A 353 4.33 -17.34 16.40
C LYS A 353 2.87 -17.78 16.16
N THR A 354 2.67 -18.50 15.05
CA THR A 354 1.41 -18.83 14.39
C THR A 354 0.34 -19.52 15.26
N ASN A 355 0.69 -19.98 16.47
CA ASN A 355 -0.23 -20.71 17.36
C ASN A 355 -0.82 -19.88 18.51
N LEU A 356 -0.44 -18.62 18.70
CA LEU A 356 -0.99 -17.77 19.76
C LEU A 356 -1.86 -16.67 19.15
N LYS A 357 -3.11 -17.02 18.82
CA LYS A 357 -4.13 -16.11 18.24
C LYS A 357 -4.42 -14.84 19.05
N ASN A 358 -3.87 -14.66 20.26
CA ASN A 358 -4.31 -13.59 21.16
C ASN A 358 -3.23 -12.59 21.63
N HIS A 359 -1.92 -12.81 21.45
CA HIS A 359 -0.92 -11.85 21.96
C HIS A 359 0.29 -11.69 21.02
N ALA A 360 0.48 -10.48 20.49
CA ALA A 360 1.78 -10.06 19.94
C ALA A 360 2.82 -10.14 21.07
N LYS A 361 3.81 -11.02 20.91
CA LYS A 361 5.02 -10.96 21.72
C LYS A 361 5.93 -9.94 21.06
N PHE A 362 6.07 -8.76 21.66
CA PHE A 362 7.10 -7.78 21.31
C PHE A 362 8.47 -8.31 21.74
N GLU A 363 8.87 -9.47 21.20
CA GLU A 363 10.20 -10.03 21.38
C GLU A 363 11.03 -9.51 20.20
N ALA A 364 11.99 -8.62 20.48
CA ALA A 364 12.98 -8.19 19.48
C ALA A 364 13.64 -9.46 18.92
N ALA A 365 13.84 -9.52 17.60
CA ALA A 365 14.61 -10.59 17.00
C ALA A 365 16.05 -10.48 17.56
N THR A 366 16.35 -11.27 18.59
CA THR A 366 17.73 -11.51 18.97
C THR A 366 18.37 -12.18 17.77
N ASN A 367 19.39 -11.54 17.18
CA ASN A 367 20.33 -12.21 16.29
C ASN A 367 20.71 -13.55 16.91
N VAL A 368 20.33 -14.64 16.25
CA VAL A 368 20.91 -15.96 16.50
C VAL A 368 21.28 -16.52 15.13
N GLU A 369 22.55 -16.31 14.81
CA GLU A 369 23.32 -17.14 13.90
C GLU A 369 23.11 -18.64 14.20
N LYS A 370 23.28 -19.44 13.15
CA LYS A 370 23.45 -20.92 13.12
C LYS A 370 22.19 -21.77 13.23
N ALA A 371 21.66 -22.08 12.04
CA ALA A 371 21.28 -23.45 11.69
C ALA A 371 21.84 -23.79 10.30
N GLN A 372 23.16 -23.66 10.14
CA GLN A 372 23.92 -24.66 9.39
C GLN A 372 24.28 -25.76 10.40
N ASN A 373 24.19 -27.00 9.95
CA ASN A 373 24.44 -28.26 10.66
C ASN A 373 23.24 -28.84 11.44
N HIS A 374 22.44 -29.66 10.76
CA HIS A 374 22.44 -31.11 11.04
C HIS A 374 21.85 -31.91 9.86
N ALA A 375 22.72 -32.80 9.34
CA ALA A 375 22.49 -34.08 8.67
C ALA A 375 21.35 -34.23 7.65
#